data_AF-A0A399P0W2-F1
#
_entry.id   AF-A0A399P0W2-F1
#
_cell.length_a   1.000
_cell.length_b   1.000
_cell.length_c   1.000
_cell.angle_alpha   90.00
_cell.angle_beta   90.00
_cell.angle_gamma   90.00
#
_symmetry.space_group_name_H-M   'P 1'
#
loop_
_entity.id
_entity.type
_entity.pdbx_description
1 polymer ?
#
loop_
_entity_poly.entity_id
_entity_poly.type
_entity_poly.pdbx_seq_one_letter_code
_entity_poly.pdbx_strand_id
1 'polypeptide(L)'
;GRALARPAQALASAARDAVVVFGAGSERIHRCSADDCTVLYLDTTRSGTRRWCSMRRCGNRAKVRAHRARQLRERRTGIPARVAPVRPAAAPAPGDDDGPGA
;
A
#
# COMPACT_ATOMS: atom_id res chain seq x y z
N GLY A 1 34.81 -8.85 -27.55
CA GLY A 1 34.39 -9.84 -26.53
C GLY A 1 34.24 -9.16 -25.19
N ARG A 2 33.15 -9.38 -24.47
CA ARG A 2 32.89 -8.74 -23.17
C ARG A 2 33.74 -9.44 -22.10
N ALA A 3 34.75 -8.77 -21.57
CA ALA A 3 35.51 -9.31 -20.44
C ALA A 3 34.57 -9.47 -19.24
N LEU A 4 34.40 -10.70 -18.77
CA LEU A 4 33.65 -10.95 -17.53
C LEU A 4 34.52 -10.47 -16.36
N ALA A 5 33.96 -9.60 -15.53
CA ALA A 5 34.63 -9.16 -14.32
C ALA A 5 35.04 -10.37 -13.49
N ARG A 6 36.27 -10.38 -12.98
CA ARG A 6 36.67 -11.39 -12.00
C ARG A 6 35.78 -11.27 -10.77
N PRO A 7 35.45 -12.37 -10.06
CA PRO A 7 34.59 -12.33 -8.88
C PRO A 7 35.00 -11.24 -7.87
N ALA A 8 36.30 -11.08 -7.61
CA ALA A 8 36.83 -10.03 -6.74
C ALA A 8 36.50 -8.60 -7.22
N GLN A 9 36.55 -8.36 -8.53
CA GLN A 9 36.22 -7.04 -9.11
C GLN A 9 34.72 -6.75 -8.98
N ALA A 10 33.87 -7.76 -9.19
CA ALA A 10 32.42 -7.61 -9.01
C ALA A 10 32.05 -7.32 -7.55
N LEU A 11 32.67 -8.05 -6.61
CA LEU A 11 32.49 -7.83 -5.17
C LEU A 11 32.97 -6.44 -4.74
N ALA A 12 34.13 -5.99 -5.23
CA ALA A 12 34.65 -4.66 -4.91
C ALA A 12 33.71 -3.54 -5.41
N SER A 13 33.10 -3.70 -6.58
CA SER A 13 32.09 -2.74 -7.08
C SER A 13 30.84 -2.74 -6.21
N ALA A 14 30.28 -3.92 -5.89
CA ALA A 14 29.12 -4.03 -5.02
C ALA A 14 29.37 -3.44 -3.61
N ALA A 15 30.58 -3.64 -3.07
CA ALA A 15 30.97 -3.09 -1.78
C ALA A 15 31.02 -1.55 -1.80
N ARG A 16 31.56 -0.93 -2.87
CA ARG A 16 31.56 0.52 -3.03
C ARG A 16 30.15 1.09 -3.09
N ASP A 17 29.27 0.48 -3.88
CA ASP A 17 27.88 0.91 -3.99
C ASP A 17 27.15 0.78 -2.64
N ALA A 18 27.41 -0.30 -1.91
CA ALA A 18 26.88 -0.50 -0.56
C ALA A 18 27.33 0.64 0.38
N VAL A 19 28.61 1.00 0.39
CA VAL A 19 29.12 2.11 1.23
C VAL A 19 28.39 3.42 0.93
N VAL A 20 28.12 3.74 -0.33
CA VAL A 20 27.36 4.94 -0.73
C VAL A 20 25.92 4.88 -0.20
N VAL A 21 25.24 3.75 -0.41
CA VAL A 21 23.83 3.58 0.00
C VAL A 21 23.67 3.61 1.52
N PHE A 22 24.54 2.93 2.26
CA PHE A 22 24.48 2.86 3.71
C PHE A 22 25.07 4.09 4.40
N GLY A 23 26.00 4.81 3.78
CA GLY A 23 26.65 5.98 4.37
C GLY A 23 25.81 7.25 4.33
N ALA A 24 25.05 7.48 3.25
CA ALA A 24 24.34 8.76 3.01
C ALA A 24 22.81 8.68 3.17
N GLY A 25 22.23 7.49 3.38
CA GLY A 25 20.77 7.31 3.40
C GLY A 25 20.30 6.11 4.21
N SER A 26 21.03 5.75 5.27
CA SER A 26 20.70 4.60 6.13
C SER A 26 19.32 4.70 6.77
N GLU A 27 18.84 5.90 7.04
CA GLU A 27 17.52 6.19 7.62
C GLU A 27 16.36 5.79 6.68
N ARG A 28 16.64 5.68 5.37
CA ARG A 28 15.67 5.27 4.36
C ARG A 28 15.70 3.76 4.11
N ILE A 29 16.56 3.03 4.81
CA ILE A 29 16.65 1.58 4.71
C ILE A 29 15.78 0.97 5.79
N HIS A 30 14.75 0.25 5.36
CA HIS A 30 13.77 -0.33 6.25
C HIS A 30 13.70 -1.85 6.07
N ARG A 31 13.27 -2.53 7.14
CA ARG A 31 12.83 -3.91 7.08
C ARG A 31 11.37 -3.97 6.64
N CYS A 32 11.04 -4.91 5.75
CA CYS A 32 9.66 -5.16 5.37
C CYS A 32 8.80 -5.46 6.61
N SER A 33 7.65 -4.80 6.77
CA SER A 33 6.74 -5.01 7.91
C SER A 33 5.98 -6.36 7.87
N ALA A 34 6.33 -7.28 6.96
CA ALA A 34 5.62 -8.56 6.84
C ALA A 34 6.33 -9.59 7.69
N ASP A 35 5.58 -10.27 8.55
CA ASP A 35 6.12 -11.22 9.53
C ASP A 35 6.93 -12.34 8.87
N ASP A 36 6.56 -12.70 7.63
CA ASP A 36 7.18 -13.72 6.79
C ASP A 36 8.16 -13.16 5.74
N CYS A 37 8.66 -11.93 5.92
CA CYS A 37 9.57 -11.28 4.98
C CYS A 37 10.80 -10.67 5.67
N THR A 38 11.98 -11.14 5.29
CA THR A 38 13.27 -10.69 5.83
C THR A 38 13.96 -9.64 4.97
N VAL A 39 13.32 -9.18 3.89
CA VAL A 39 13.93 -8.24 2.93
C VAL A 39 14.11 -6.86 3.54
N LEU A 40 15.34 -6.36 3.48
CA LEU A 40 15.67 -4.93 3.62
C LEU A 40 15.43 -4.22 2.28
N TYR A 41 14.96 -2.98 2.33
CA TYR A 41 14.76 -2.17 1.13
C TYR A 41 15.12 -0.71 1.39
N LEU A 42 15.61 -0.06 0.34
CA LEU A 42 15.74 1.39 0.30
C LEU A 42 14.39 2.00 -0.11
N ASP A 43 13.83 2.87 0.72
CA ASP A 43 12.64 3.64 0.37
C ASP A 43 13.02 4.81 -0.52
N THR A 44 12.80 4.67 -1.82
CA THR A 44 13.03 5.74 -2.81
C THR A 44 11.80 6.61 -3.04
N THR A 45 10.70 6.40 -2.32
CA THR A 45 9.48 7.22 -2.46
C THR A 45 9.72 8.64 -1.96
N ARG A 46 8.88 9.60 -2.36
CA ARG A 46 8.98 10.97 -1.87
C ARG A 46 8.77 11.08 -0.36
N SER A 47 7.85 10.30 0.21
CA SER A 47 7.51 10.40 1.63
C SER A 47 8.48 9.67 2.55
N GLY A 48 9.17 8.63 2.08
CA GLY A 48 10.09 7.85 2.92
C GLY A 48 9.40 7.05 4.03
N THR A 49 8.09 6.82 3.91
CA THR A 49 7.24 6.19 4.95
C THR A 49 6.65 4.85 4.51
N ARG A 50 7.25 4.24 3.50
CA ARG A 50 6.79 2.97 2.97
C ARG A 50 7.01 1.86 3.99
N ARG A 51 6.05 0.93 4.08
CA ARG A 51 6.06 -0.18 5.07
C ARG A 51 6.43 -1.56 4.50
N TRP A 52 6.42 -1.72 3.17
CA TRP A 52 6.58 -3.02 2.51
C TRP A 52 7.68 -2.98 1.45
N CYS A 53 8.44 -4.07 1.26
CA CYS A 53 9.55 -4.10 0.31
C CYS A 53 9.14 -3.93 -1.17
N SER A 54 8.00 -4.49 -1.59
CA SER A 54 7.35 -4.24 -2.90
C SER A 54 5.83 -4.23 -2.75
N MET A 55 5.12 -3.38 -3.50
CA MET A 55 3.65 -3.46 -3.56
C MET A 55 3.23 -4.80 -4.17
N ARG A 56 3.93 -5.23 -5.24
CA ARG A 56 3.67 -6.49 -5.95
C ARG A 56 3.76 -7.73 -5.06
N ARG A 57 4.73 -7.78 -4.13
CA ARG A 57 4.96 -8.94 -3.25
C ARG A 57 4.24 -8.77 -1.91
N CYS A 58 4.72 -7.88 -1.05
CA CYS A 58 4.25 -7.83 0.35
C CYS A 58 3.02 -6.93 0.53
N GLY A 59 2.92 -5.82 -0.20
CA GLY A 59 1.74 -4.95 -0.15
C GLY A 59 0.45 -5.66 -0.59
N ASN A 60 0.52 -6.43 -1.68
CA ASN A 60 -0.60 -7.22 -2.18
C ASN A 60 -0.97 -8.36 -1.21
N ARG A 61 0.00 -9.08 -0.65
CA ARG A 61 -0.28 -10.09 0.39
C ARG A 61 -1.00 -9.50 1.59
N ALA A 62 -0.57 -8.33 2.07
CA ALA A 62 -1.22 -7.65 3.19
C ALA A 62 -2.67 -7.28 2.85
N LYS A 63 -2.93 -6.73 1.65
CA LYS A 63 -4.30 -6.44 1.17
C LYS A 63 -5.17 -7.70 1.10
N VAL A 64 -4.65 -8.81 0.57
CA VAL A 64 -5.38 -10.08 0.47
C VAL A 64 -5.70 -10.65 1.86
N ARG A 65 -4.73 -10.63 2.79
CA ARG A 65 -4.97 -11.06 4.19
C ARG A 65 -6.07 -10.21 4.83
N ALA A 66 -6.01 -8.89 4.69
CA ALA A 66 -7.02 -7.97 5.22
C ALA A 66 -8.41 -8.20 4.59
N HIS A 67 -8.47 -8.45 3.27
CA HIS A 67 -9.72 -8.77 2.58
C HIS A 67 -10.32 -10.07 3.11
N ARG A 68 -9.54 -11.15 3.21
CA ARG A 68 -10.01 -12.44 3.74
C ARG A 68 -10.49 -12.32 5.19
N ALA A 69 -9.75 -11.61 6.05
CA ALA A 69 -10.14 -11.38 7.44
C ALA A 69 -11.47 -10.61 7.54
N ARG A 70 -11.72 -9.65 6.65
CA ARG A 70 -12.99 -8.94 6.54
C ARG A 70 -14.13 -9.87 6.14
N GLN A 71 -13.95 -10.66 5.09
CA GLN A 71 -14.94 -11.63 4.64
C GLN A 71 -15.30 -12.65 5.72
N LEU A 72 -14.32 -13.13 6.49
CA LEU A 72 -14.57 -14.02 7.63
C LEU A 72 -15.36 -13.33 8.75
N ARG A 73 -15.09 -12.05 9.03
CA ARG A 73 -15.84 -11.27 10.02
C ARG A 73 -17.29 -11.08 9.58
N GLU A 74 -17.52 -10.67 8.34
CA GLU A 74 -18.86 -10.48 7.76
C GLU A 74 -19.67 -11.78 7.79
N ARG A 75 -19.03 -12.91 7.42
CA ARG A 75 -19.66 -14.24 7.52
C ARG A 75 -20.02 -14.63 8.94
N ARG A 76 -19.19 -14.26 9.92
CA ARG A 76 -19.40 -14.58 11.33
C ARG A 76 -20.46 -13.71 12.00
N THR A 77 -20.52 -12.42 11.67
CA THR A 77 -21.43 -11.47 12.32
C THR A 77 -22.70 -11.20 11.52
N GLY A 78 -22.74 -11.54 10.24
CA GLY A 78 -23.81 -11.14 9.31
C GLY A 78 -23.79 -9.65 8.93
N ILE A 79 -22.85 -8.87 9.48
CA ILE A 79 -22.78 -7.41 9.30
C ILE A 79 -21.71 -7.10 8.24
N PRO A 80 -22.04 -6.39 7.13
CA PRO A 80 -21.06 -6.00 6.13
C PRO A 80 -20.07 -4.98 6.71
N ALA A 81 -18.77 -5.14 6.41
CA ALA A 81 -17.73 -4.27 6.94
C ALA A 81 -17.62 -2.91 6.22
N ARG A 82 -18.40 -2.72 5.16
CA ARG A 82 -18.72 -1.41 4.60
C ARG A 82 -20.23 -1.35 4.40
N VAL A 83 -20.91 -0.58 5.24
CA VAL A 83 -22.29 -0.15 4.99
C VAL A 83 -22.21 1.02 4.02
N ALA A 84 -22.94 0.96 2.91
CA ALA A 84 -23.05 2.10 2.01
C ALA A 84 -23.71 3.27 2.75
N PRO A 85 -23.28 4.53 2.52
CA PRO A 85 -23.96 5.66 3.13
C PRO A 85 -25.44 5.65 2.70
N VAL A 86 -26.35 5.76 3.67
CA VAL A 86 -27.78 5.91 3.38
C VAL A 86 -27.95 7.27 2.70
N ARG A 87 -28.41 7.28 1.45
CA ARG A 87 -28.79 8.53 0.80
C ARG A 87 -29.99 9.09 1.58
N PRO A 88 -29.96 10.36 2.03
CA PRO A 88 -31.14 10.96 2.63
C PRO A 88 -32.29 10.90 1.63
N ALA A 89 -33.51 10.67 2.13
CA ALA A 89 -34.71 10.77 1.31
C ALA A 89 -34.73 12.16 0.67
N ALA A 90 -34.97 12.22 -0.64
CA ALA A 90 -35.15 13.47 -1.34
C ALA A 90 -36.28 14.25 -0.65
N ALA A 91 -36.03 15.53 -0.33
CA ALA A 91 -37.08 16.41 0.18
C ALA A 91 -38.23 16.44 -0.84
N PRO A 92 -39.51 16.45 -0.40
CA PRO A 92 -40.61 16.63 -1.33
C PRO A 92 -40.42 17.94 -2.09
N ALA A 93 -40.65 17.89 -3.40
CA ALA A 93 -40.64 19.09 -4.23
C ALA A 93 -41.67 20.09 -3.67
N PRO A 94 -41.40 21.41 -3.70
CA PRO A 94 -42.46 22.38 -3.45
C PRO A 94 -43.57 22.14 -4.46
N GLY A 95 -44.80 21.91 -3.96
CA GLY A 95 -45.96 21.79 -4.82
C GLY A 95 -46.23 23.14 -5.48
N ASP A 96 -46.45 23.12 -6.79
CA ASP A 96 -47.02 24.27 -7.50
C ASP A 96 -48.50 24.39 -7.09
N ASP A 97 -48.79 25.30 -6.18
CA ASP A 97 -50.16 25.74 -5.87
C ASP A 97 -50.72 26.53 -7.06
N ASP A 98 -51.20 25.84 -8.10
CA ASP A 98 -52.05 26.40 -9.15
C ASP A 98 -53.45 26.71 -8.58
N GLY A 99 -53.54 27.79 -7.81
CA GLY A 99 -54.81 28.34 -7.35
C GLY A 99 -55.52 29.09 -8.50
N PRO A 100 -56.82 28.82 -8.77
CA PRO A 100 -57.55 29.54 -9.81
C PRO A 100 -57.81 30.98 -9.37
N GLY A 101 -57.46 31.93 -10.24
CA GLY A 101 -57.67 33.37 -10.05
C GLY A 101 -59.14 33.75 -9.93
N ALA A 102 -59.39 34.74 -9.08
CA ALA A 102 -60.64 35.48 -8.96
C ALA A 102 -60.53 36.84 -9.68
#